data_AF-A0A2H1H5P4-F1
#
_entry.id   AF-A0A2H1H5P4-F1
#
_cell.length_a   1.000
_cell.length_b   1.000
_cell.length_c   1.000
_cell.angle_alpha   90.00
_cell.angle_beta   90.00
_cell.angle_gamma   90.00
#
_symmetry.space_group_name_H-M   'P 1'
#
loop_
_entity.id
_entity.type
_entity.pdbx_description
1 polymer ?
#
loop_
_entity_poly.entity_id
_entity_poly.type
_entity_poly.pdbx_seq_one_letter_code
_entity_poly.pdbx_strand_id
1 'polypeptide(L)'
;MALLTIFSITVCKDLMNDNQHCGSCDTITCSDFKTDRDNCGGCDQRCPAGESCQNGICGQYCKQSETFCAGIGCRDLDSDESSCGICGNSCGEGGTCLGGLCFCPSGYAVCNTLPGGLGGTCRNLYQEHDNCGSCNNICDDKSDCTNGSCQRCIAGSNPGYCPATGGCTNLDEDVQNCGKCGKLCSASATGNRLCVAGFCRVY
;
A
#
# COMPACT_ATOMS: atom_id res chain seq x y z
N MET A 1 40.28 41.74 22.92
CA MET A 1 39.45 40.52 23.10
C MET A 1 38.19 40.70 22.28
N ALA A 2 38.06 39.98 21.18
CA ALA A 2 36.77 39.72 20.57
C ALA A 2 36.76 38.21 20.30
N LEU A 3 35.93 37.51 21.07
CA LEU A 3 35.75 36.06 21.03
C LEU A 3 35.31 35.66 19.61
N LEU A 4 36.21 35.06 18.82
CA LEU A 4 35.79 34.21 17.70
C LEU A 4 35.24 32.93 18.32
N THR A 5 33.95 32.99 18.68
CA THR A 5 33.18 31.78 18.97
C THR A 5 33.00 31.04 17.66
N ILE A 6 33.33 29.75 17.71
CA ILE A 6 33.22 28.77 16.64
C ILE A 6 31.72 28.60 16.36
N PHE A 7 31.16 29.47 15.51
CA PHE A 7 29.81 29.35 14.98
C PHE A 7 29.84 28.60 13.67
N SER A 8 28.96 27.61 13.55
CA SER A 8 28.65 26.90 12.31
C SER A 8 28.48 27.86 11.14
N ILE A 9 29.34 27.69 10.13
CA ILE A 9 29.00 27.79 8.70
C ILE A 9 28.21 29.05 8.31
N THR A 10 28.76 30.24 8.55
CA THR A 10 28.37 31.43 7.77
C THR A 10 29.61 32.29 7.58
N VAL A 11 30.37 32.03 6.52
CA VAL A 11 31.46 32.92 6.08
C VAL A 11 31.27 33.17 4.59
N CYS A 12 30.56 34.24 4.25
CA CYS A 12 30.76 34.92 2.98
C CYS A 12 31.95 35.88 3.22
N LYS A 13 33.18 35.44 2.95
CA LYS A 13 34.37 36.31 2.99
C LYS A 13 35.24 36.05 1.78
N ASP A 14 35.10 36.99 0.86
CA ASP A 14 35.86 37.24 -0.36
C ASP A 14 37.31 36.70 -0.30
N LEU A 15 37.52 35.54 -0.91
CA LEU A 15 38.82 35.03 -1.37
C LEU A 15 38.57 34.48 -2.76
N MET A 16 39.36 34.95 -3.73
CA MET A 16 39.21 34.79 -5.18
C MET A 16 39.32 33.34 -5.71
N ASN A 17 38.68 32.37 -5.06
CA ASN A 17 38.72 30.96 -5.42
C ASN A 17 37.57 30.10 -4.84
N ASP A 18 36.47 30.71 -4.37
CA ASP A 18 35.41 29.97 -3.71
C ASP A 18 34.26 29.62 -4.67
N ASN A 19 34.14 28.33 -5.00
CA ASN A 19 33.09 27.77 -5.84
C ASN A 19 31.69 27.88 -5.20
N GLN A 20 31.55 28.47 -4.01
CA GLN A 20 30.36 28.44 -3.13
C GLN A 20 29.33 29.57 -3.32
N HIS A 21 29.37 30.33 -4.42
CA HIS A 21 28.48 31.48 -4.65
C HIS A 21 27.53 31.27 -5.83
N CYS A 22 26.22 31.22 -5.57
CA CYS A 22 25.19 31.13 -6.61
C CYS A 22 24.58 32.51 -6.85
N GLY A 23 24.93 33.17 -7.96
CA GLY A 23 24.38 34.48 -8.36
C GLY A 23 25.33 35.35 -9.16
N SER A 24 24.77 36.27 -9.97
CA SER A 24 25.50 37.40 -10.56
C SER A 24 25.92 38.39 -9.46
N CYS A 25 26.99 39.18 -9.70
CA CYS A 25 27.64 40.10 -8.76
C CYS A 25 26.73 41.14 -8.07
N ASP A 26 25.46 41.24 -8.46
CA ASP A 26 24.48 42.17 -7.89
C ASP A 26 23.65 41.57 -6.74
N THR A 27 23.61 40.23 -6.60
CA THR A 27 22.92 39.54 -5.49
C THR A 27 23.65 38.24 -5.14
N ILE A 28 24.57 38.30 -4.16
CA ILE A 28 25.22 37.10 -3.63
C ILE A 28 24.26 36.42 -2.65
N THR A 29 23.71 35.27 -3.04
CA THR A 29 23.04 34.34 -2.13
C THR A 29 24.00 33.17 -1.84
N CYS A 30 24.40 33.03 -0.58
CA CYS A 30 25.24 31.92 -0.13
C CYS A 30 24.35 30.66 0.01
N SER A 31 24.66 29.59 -0.73
CA SER A 31 23.91 28.31 -0.77
C SER A 31 24.74 27.17 -0.19
N ASP A 32 24.12 26.25 0.57
CA ASP A 32 24.80 25.04 1.05
C ASP A 32 24.72 23.93 0.00
N PHE A 33 25.82 23.70 -0.72
CA PHE A 33 25.85 22.68 -1.77
C PHE A 33 25.63 21.27 -1.27
N LYS A 34 25.67 21.02 0.04
CA LYS A 34 25.39 19.70 0.59
C LYS A 34 23.90 19.40 0.68
N THR A 35 23.05 20.43 0.71
CA THR A 35 21.63 20.28 1.03
C THR A 35 20.70 21.11 0.14
N ASP A 36 21.23 22.15 -0.52
CA ASP A 36 20.49 22.96 -1.46
C ASP A 36 20.21 22.19 -2.76
N ARG A 37 18.94 21.85 -2.97
CA ARG A 37 18.45 21.13 -4.16
C ARG A 37 18.74 21.88 -5.46
N ASP A 38 18.75 23.20 -5.44
CA ASP A 38 18.93 23.99 -6.66
C ASP A 38 20.43 24.26 -6.96
N ASN A 39 21.33 23.95 -6.02
CA ASN A 39 22.78 24.15 -6.12
C ASN A 39 23.59 22.94 -5.58
N CYS A 40 23.19 21.72 -5.93
CA CYS A 40 23.72 20.52 -5.29
C CYS A 40 25.10 20.13 -5.84
N GLY A 41 26.12 20.21 -4.99
CA GLY A 41 27.52 19.99 -5.39
C GLY A 41 28.15 21.15 -6.17
N GLY A 42 27.40 22.20 -6.51
CA GLY A 42 27.89 23.37 -7.23
C GLY A 42 26.78 24.33 -7.66
N CYS A 43 27.16 25.51 -8.15
CA CYS A 43 26.22 26.51 -8.61
C CYS A 43 25.38 26.05 -9.79
N ASP A 44 24.07 26.33 -9.74
CA ASP A 44 23.09 25.97 -10.76
C ASP A 44 23.04 24.45 -11.08
N GLN A 45 23.61 23.61 -10.20
CA GLN A 45 23.53 22.15 -10.27
C GLN A 45 22.22 21.67 -9.65
N ARG A 46 21.11 22.04 -10.28
CA ARG A 46 19.78 21.68 -9.79
C ARG A 46 19.52 20.19 -9.92
N CYS A 47 19.05 19.58 -8.83
CA CYS A 47 18.65 18.18 -8.88
C CYS A 47 17.43 17.96 -9.80
N PRO A 48 17.42 16.84 -10.55
CA PRO A 48 16.27 16.40 -11.34
C PRO A 48 14.95 16.45 -10.58
N ALA A 49 13.84 16.50 -11.32
CA ALA A 49 12.52 16.49 -10.72
C ALA A 49 12.33 15.24 -9.83
N GLY A 50 11.92 15.46 -8.59
CA GLY A 50 11.73 14.39 -7.59
C GLY A 50 12.98 14.03 -6.80
N GLU A 51 14.16 14.56 -7.11
CA GLU A 51 15.39 14.34 -6.33
C GLU A 51 15.64 15.48 -5.32
N SER A 52 16.35 15.14 -4.26
CA SER A 52 16.86 16.06 -3.24
C SER A 52 18.39 16.08 -3.26
N CYS A 53 18.99 17.07 -2.60
CA CYS A 53 20.44 17.13 -2.43
C CYS A 53 20.83 16.55 -1.07
N GLN A 54 21.75 15.57 -1.08
CA GLN A 54 22.37 15.08 0.15
C GLN A 54 23.87 14.90 -0.06
N ASN A 55 24.66 15.59 0.77
CA ASN A 55 26.12 15.59 0.72
C ASN A 55 26.69 16.02 -0.65
N GLY A 56 25.98 16.91 -1.36
CA GLY A 56 26.43 17.44 -2.65
C GLY A 56 26.21 16.50 -3.83
N ILE A 57 25.31 15.52 -3.64
CA ILE A 57 24.91 14.58 -4.66
C ILE A 57 23.40 14.64 -4.77
N CYS A 58 22.90 14.73 -6.00
CA CYS A 58 21.47 14.61 -6.26
C CYS A 58 21.06 13.14 -6.25
N GLY A 59 19.90 12.87 -5.65
CA GLY A 59 19.37 11.53 -5.59
C GLY A 59 18.01 11.46 -4.93
N GLN A 60 17.45 10.25 -4.94
CA GLN A 60 16.24 9.91 -4.22
C GLN A 60 16.60 9.65 -2.76
N TYR A 61 16.44 10.68 -1.93
CA TYR A 61 16.70 10.60 -0.51
C TYR A 61 15.39 10.72 0.26
N CYS A 62 15.21 9.81 1.20
CA CYS A 62 14.11 9.89 2.14
C CYS A 62 14.55 10.53 3.45
N LYS A 63 13.60 10.94 4.27
CA LYS A 63 13.93 11.42 5.62
C LYS A 63 14.58 10.30 6.41
N GLN A 64 15.24 10.65 7.50
CA GLN A 64 15.82 9.66 8.40
C GLN A 64 14.74 8.65 8.82
N SER A 65 15.09 7.35 8.76
CA SER A 65 14.21 6.20 9.03
C SER A 65 13.13 5.88 7.98
N GLU A 66 13.11 6.59 6.84
CA GLU A 66 12.30 6.20 5.69
C GLU A 66 13.14 5.46 4.64
N THR A 67 12.50 4.57 3.89
CA THR A 67 13.09 3.85 2.76
C THR A 67 12.49 4.37 1.46
N PHE A 68 13.34 4.55 0.44
CA PHE A 68 12.87 4.88 -0.90
C PHE A 68 12.29 3.64 -1.59
N CYS A 69 10.98 3.64 -1.80
CA CYS A 69 10.28 2.61 -2.53
C CYS A 69 10.08 3.03 -3.98
N ALA A 70 10.73 2.34 -4.91
CA ALA A 70 10.64 2.63 -6.34
C ALA A 70 9.17 2.65 -6.82
N GLY A 71 8.75 3.75 -7.46
CA GLY A 71 7.38 3.96 -7.94
C GLY A 71 6.35 4.35 -6.88
N ILE A 72 6.70 4.34 -5.59
CA ILE A 72 5.82 4.64 -4.45
C ILE A 72 6.28 5.92 -3.72
N GLY A 73 7.60 6.14 -3.67
CA GLY A 73 8.24 7.23 -2.93
C GLY A 73 8.75 6.77 -1.56
N CYS A 74 9.04 7.74 -0.69
CA CYS A 74 9.56 7.46 0.64
C CYS A 74 8.48 6.88 1.55
N ARG A 75 8.80 5.79 2.23
CA ARG A 75 7.91 5.05 3.13
C ARG A 75 8.63 4.69 4.41
N ASP A 76 7.98 4.89 5.53
CA ASP A 76 8.43 4.34 6.81
C ASP A 76 7.99 2.88 6.88
N LEU A 77 8.92 1.95 6.65
CA LEU A 77 8.59 0.52 6.63
C LEU A 77 8.22 -0.01 8.01
N ASP A 78 8.46 0.73 9.10
CA ASP A 78 8.14 0.30 10.45
C ASP A 78 6.71 0.68 10.88
N SER A 79 6.09 1.65 10.22
CA SER A 79 4.80 2.20 10.63
C SER A 79 3.78 2.43 9.50
N ASP A 80 4.18 2.42 8.23
CA ASP A 80 3.27 2.64 7.11
C ASP A 80 2.49 1.37 6.75
N GLU A 81 1.17 1.38 6.92
CA GLU A 81 0.29 0.24 6.66
C GLU A 81 0.20 -0.16 5.18
N SER A 82 0.68 0.67 4.26
CA SER A 82 0.73 0.40 2.81
C SER A 82 2.09 -0.14 2.35
N SER A 83 3.11 -0.13 3.21
CA SER A 83 4.47 -0.59 2.91
C SER A 83 5.16 -1.19 4.14
N CYS A 84 4.43 -2.01 4.90
CA CYS A 84 4.90 -2.54 6.17
C CYS A 84 5.97 -3.62 5.99
N GLY A 85 7.17 -3.40 6.54
CA GLY A 85 8.35 -4.26 6.46
C GLY A 85 9.05 -4.27 5.10
N ILE A 86 8.29 -4.13 4.01
CA ILE A 86 8.81 -4.04 2.64
C ILE A 86 7.93 -3.13 1.79
N CYS A 87 8.55 -2.45 0.82
CA CYS A 87 7.88 -1.57 -0.12
C CYS A 87 6.66 -2.23 -0.79
N GLY A 88 5.52 -1.56 -0.69
CA GLY A 88 4.25 -2.00 -1.30
C GLY A 88 3.51 -3.13 -0.57
N ASN A 89 4.01 -3.63 0.56
CA ASN A 89 3.28 -4.60 1.35
C ASN A 89 2.21 -3.91 2.22
N SER A 90 0.95 -4.07 1.83
CA SER A 90 -0.16 -3.57 2.63
C SER A 90 -0.60 -4.59 3.69
N CYS A 91 -0.85 -4.11 4.91
CA CYS A 91 -1.40 -4.93 5.99
C CYS A 91 -2.84 -5.38 5.77
N GLY A 92 -3.54 -4.88 4.73
CA GLY A 92 -4.91 -5.29 4.43
C GLY A 92 -5.95 -4.67 5.37
N GLU A 93 -7.16 -5.21 5.35
CA GLU A 93 -8.30 -4.63 6.06
C GLU A 93 -8.09 -4.61 7.58
N GLY A 94 -8.14 -3.40 8.16
CA GLY A 94 -8.00 -3.20 9.61
C GLY A 94 -6.63 -3.52 10.19
N GLY A 95 -5.63 -3.85 9.36
CA GLY A 95 -4.28 -4.17 9.81
C GLY A 95 -3.48 -2.91 10.16
N THR A 96 -2.64 -2.99 11.20
CA THR A 96 -1.71 -1.92 11.61
C THR A 96 -0.28 -2.37 11.41
N CYS A 97 0.61 -1.47 10.99
CA CYS A 97 2.04 -1.74 10.91
C CYS A 97 2.74 -1.32 12.21
N LEU A 98 3.50 -2.24 12.82
CA LEU A 98 4.31 -1.93 13.99
C LEU A 98 5.64 -2.68 13.93
N GLY A 99 6.74 -1.94 13.81
CA GLY A 99 8.09 -2.51 13.72
C GLY A 99 8.27 -3.39 12.49
N GLY A 100 7.62 -3.03 11.38
CA GLY A 100 7.73 -3.73 10.10
C GLY A 100 6.89 -5.01 10.00
N LEU A 101 6.00 -5.24 10.97
CA LEU A 101 5.11 -6.39 11.00
C LEU A 101 3.66 -5.93 11.05
N CYS A 102 2.81 -6.62 10.28
CA CYS A 102 1.37 -6.37 10.30
C CYS A 102 0.73 -7.02 11.54
N PHE A 103 -0.07 -6.25 12.26
CA PHE A 103 -0.90 -6.70 13.37
C PHE A 103 -2.36 -6.69 12.94
N CYS A 104 -3.00 -7.84 13.06
CA CYS A 104 -4.35 -8.04 12.56
C CYS A 104 -5.40 -7.91 13.67
N PRO A 105 -6.60 -7.40 13.34
CA PRO A 105 -7.71 -7.37 14.27
C PRO A 105 -8.20 -8.79 14.60
N SER A 106 -9.04 -8.91 15.63
CA SER A 106 -9.64 -10.19 16.02
C SER A 106 -10.34 -10.86 14.85
N GLY A 107 -10.02 -12.14 14.62
CA GLY A 107 -10.57 -12.93 13.52
C GLY A 107 -9.82 -12.87 12.20
N TYR A 108 -8.71 -12.14 12.18
CA TYR A 108 -7.77 -12.12 11.09
C TYR A 108 -6.44 -12.73 11.53
N ALA A 109 -5.66 -13.20 10.57
CA ALA A 109 -4.26 -13.55 10.78
C ALA A 109 -3.38 -13.03 9.65
N VAL A 110 -2.09 -12.88 9.95
CA VAL A 110 -1.09 -12.53 8.95
C VAL A 110 -0.84 -13.74 8.06
N CYS A 111 -1.26 -13.65 6.81
CA CYS A 111 -1.04 -14.66 5.78
C CYS A 111 -0.18 -14.09 4.63
N ASN A 112 0.20 -14.94 3.68
CA ASN A 112 1.04 -14.55 2.53
C ASN A 112 2.39 -13.94 2.93
N THR A 113 3.00 -14.45 4.01
CA THR A 113 4.32 -14.00 4.48
C THR A 113 5.42 -14.45 3.52
N LEU A 114 6.47 -13.63 3.42
CA LEU A 114 7.68 -13.97 2.66
C LEU A 114 8.61 -14.87 3.50
N PRO A 115 9.55 -15.59 2.87
CA PRO A 115 10.59 -16.32 3.58
C PRO A 115 11.30 -15.43 4.61
N GLY A 116 11.50 -15.95 5.81
CA GLY A 116 12.06 -15.18 6.93
C GLY A 116 11.03 -14.41 7.77
N GLY A 117 9.73 -14.59 7.52
CA GLY A 117 8.66 -13.99 8.33
C GLY A 117 8.46 -12.49 8.09
N LEU A 118 8.97 -11.98 6.98
CA LEU A 118 8.82 -10.59 6.57
C LEU A 118 7.55 -10.39 5.73
N GLY A 119 6.98 -9.18 5.83
CA GLY A 119 5.75 -8.82 5.14
C GLY A 119 4.54 -9.62 5.61
N GLY A 120 3.62 -9.86 4.68
CA GLY A 120 2.35 -10.52 4.96
C GLY A 120 1.21 -9.51 5.12
N THR A 121 -0.01 -10.01 4.99
CA THR A 121 -1.22 -9.20 4.98
C THR A 121 -2.31 -9.87 5.82
N CYS A 122 -3.15 -9.08 6.46
CA CYS A 122 -4.25 -9.58 7.26
C CYS A 122 -5.32 -10.18 6.36
N ARG A 123 -5.67 -11.45 6.64
CA ARG A 123 -6.73 -12.19 5.95
C ARG A 123 -7.79 -12.64 6.95
N ASN A 124 -9.05 -12.51 6.57
CA ASN A 124 -10.19 -12.83 7.42
C ASN A 124 -10.34 -14.35 7.51
N LEU A 125 -10.11 -14.91 8.69
CA LEU A 125 -10.17 -16.36 8.89
C LEU A 125 -11.59 -16.89 9.01
N TYR A 126 -12.60 -16.03 9.14
CA TYR A 126 -13.99 -16.43 9.38
C TYR A 126 -14.82 -16.54 8.10
N GLN A 127 -14.42 -15.86 7.04
CA GLN A 127 -15.22 -15.69 5.83
C GLN A 127 -14.45 -15.88 4.53
N GLU A 128 -13.11 -15.89 4.54
CA GLU A 128 -12.37 -16.11 3.30
C GLU A 128 -12.22 -17.58 2.95
N HIS A 129 -12.62 -17.91 1.73
CA HIS A 129 -12.50 -19.24 1.14
C HIS A 129 -11.08 -19.82 1.23
N ASP A 130 -10.05 -19.00 0.95
CA ASP A 130 -8.66 -19.45 0.88
C ASP A 130 -7.94 -19.50 2.24
N ASN A 131 -8.52 -18.91 3.29
CA ASN A 131 -7.89 -18.74 4.60
C ASN A 131 -8.81 -19.18 5.73
N CYS A 132 -9.64 -20.20 5.53
CA CYS A 132 -10.70 -20.52 6.46
C CYS A 132 -10.18 -21.15 7.76
N GLY A 133 -10.32 -20.46 8.89
CA GLY A 133 -9.83 -20.91 10.20
C GLY A 133 -8.30 -20.83 10.39
N SER A 134 -7.53 -20.87 9.30
CA SER A 134 -6.08 -20.67 9.28
C SER A 134 -5.62 -20.25 7.89
N CYS A 135 -4.45 -19.59 7.81
CA CYS A 135 -3.86 -19.20 6.53
C CYS A 135 -3.69 -20.39 5.58
N ASN A 136 -4.04 -20.18 4.30
CA ASN A 136 -3.97 -21.18 3.23
C ASN A 136 -4.80 -22.46 3.49
N ASN A 137 -5.76 -22.44 4.41
CA ASN A 137 -6.74 -23.51 4.53
C ASN A 137 -7.91 -23.24 3.58
N ILE A 138 -7.73 -23.68 2.34
CA ILE A 138 -8.66 -23.47 1.23
C ILE A 138 -9.81 -24.47 1.35
N CYS A 139 -11.05 -23.98 1.31
CA CYS A 139 -12.24 -24.84 1.26
C CYS A 139 -12.37 -25.56 -0.09
N ASP A 140 -12.97 -26.75 -0.12
CA ASP A 140 -13.19 -27.46 -1.38
C ASP A 140 -14.30 -26.80 -2.21
N ASP A 141 -14.42 -27.16 -3.50
CA ASP A 141 -15.43 -26.58 -4.41
C ASP A 141 -16.89 -26.70 -3.93
N LYS A 142 -17.16 -27.55 -2.93
CA LYS A 142 -18.50 -27.81 -2.39
C LYS A 142 -18.70 -27.15 -1.02
N SER A 143 -17.74 -26.37 -0.55
CA SER A 143 -17.76 -25.70 0.75
C SER A 143 -17.25 -24.27 0.64
N ASP A 144 -17.66 -23.45 1.60
CA ASP A 144 -17.17 -22.09 1.75
C ASP A 144 -16.93 -21.79 3.22
N CYS A 145 -16.18 -20.72 3.49
CA CYS A 145 -15.81 -20.39 4.84
C CYS A 145 -16.99 -19.78 5.60
N THR A 146 -17.46 -20.50 6.62
CA THR A 146 -18.51 -20.01 7.52
C THR A 146 -18.02 -20.13 8.95
N ASN A 147 -17.89 -18.99 9.63
CA ASN A 147 -17.43 -18.92 11.01
C ASN A 147 -16.11 -19.69 11.24
N GLY A 148 -15.19 -19.60 10.28
CA GLY A 148 -13.84 -20.18 10.40
C GLY A 148 -13.77 -21.69 10.22
N SER A 149 -14.82 -22.27 9.62
CA SER A 149 -14.83 -23.67 9.20
C SER A 149 -15.37 -23.79 7.79
N CYS A 150 -14.75 -24.65 6.99
CA CYS A 150 -15.25 -24.98 5.67
C CYS A 150 -16.56 -25.75 5.81
N GLN A 151 -17.66 -25.06 5.53
CA GLN A 151 -18.99 -25.61 5.65
C GLN A 151 -19.54 -25.91 4.26
N ARG A 152 -20.12 -27.10 4.10
CA ARG A 152 -20.71 -27.51 2.83
C ARG A 152 -21.91 -26.63 2.50
N CYS A 153 -21.94 -26.12 1.27
CA CYS A 153 -23.14 -25.50 0.72
C CYS A 153 -24.11 -26.57 0.24
N ILE A 154 -25.40 -26.31 0.40
CA ILE A 154 -26.47 -27.24 0.02
C ILE A 154 -27.19 -26.65 -1.20
N ALA A 155 -27.68 -27.50 -2.09
CA ALA A 155 -28.56 -27.03 -3.15
C ALA A 155 -29.83 -26.43 -2.54
N GLY A 156 -30.13 -25.17 -2.83
CA GLY A 156 -31.30 -24.46 -2.30
C GLY A 156 -31.11 -23.78 -0.94
N SER A 157 -29.91 -23.78 -0.36
CA SER A 157 -29.54 -22.88 0.76
C SER A 157 -29.02 -21.53 0.24
N ASN A 158 -28.78 -20.58 1.14
CA ASN A 158 -27.97 -19.40 0.86
C ASN A 158 -26.79 -19.32 1.87
N PRO A 159 -25.53 -19.41 1.44
CA PRO A 159 -25.08 -19.67 0.07
C PRO A 159 -25.51 -21.04 -0.46
N GLY A 160 -25.82 -21.11 -1.75
CA GLY A 160 -26.28 -22.31 -2.44
C GLY A 160 -25.19 -22.96 -3.26
N TYR A 161 -25.17 -24.30 -3.36
CA TYR A 161 -24.22 -24.99 -4.23
C TYR A 161 -24.66 -24.96 -5.70
N CYS A 162 -23.95 -24.20 -6.53
CA CYS A 162 -24.17 -23.97 -7.96
C CYS A 162 -22.97 -24.46 -8.82
N PRO A 163 -22.81 -25.78 -9.03
CA PRO A 163 -21.63 -26.34 -9.71
C PRO A 163 -21.49 -25.91 -11.18
N ALA A 164 -22.60 -25.59 -11.86
CA ALA A 164 -22.58 -25.18 -13.25
C ALA A 164 -22.06 -23.75 -13.48
N THR A 165 -21.98 -22.93 -12.42
CA THR A 165 -21.76 -21.49 -12.54
C THR A 165 -20.77 -20.90 -11.53
N GLY A 166 -20.36 -21.64 -10.48
CA GLY A 166 -19.36 -21.09 -9.55
C GLY A 166 -19.19 -21.77 -8.18
N GLY A 167 -19.70 -22.98 -7.94
CA GLY A 167 -19.56 -23.62 -6.61
C GLY A 167 -20.50 -23.01 -5.58
N CYS A 168 -20.04 -22.74 -4.36
CA CYS A 168 -20.84 -22.02 -3.35
C CYS A 168 -21.12 -20.58 -3.81
N THR A 169 -22.39 -20.17 -3.79
CA THR A 169 -22.81 -18.90 -4.36
C THR A 169 -23.83 -18.19 -3.48
N ASN A 170 -23.62 -16.89 -3.23
CA ASN A 170 -24.63 -16.05 -2.59
C ASN A 170 -25.80 -15.79 -3.55
N LEU A 171 -26.91 -16.50 -3.35
CA LEU A 171 -28.09 -16.39 -4.21
C LEU A 171 -28.82 -15.05 -4.04
N ASP A 172 -28.49 -14.26 -3.01
CA ASP A 172 -29.17 -12.98 -2.77
C ASP A 172 -28.59 -11.81 -3.58
N GLU A 173 -27.36 -11.96 -4.07
CA GLU A 173 -26.59 -10.86 -4.69
C GLU A 173 -25.97 -11.26 -6.04
N ASP A 174 -25.77 -12.56 -6.30
CA ASP A 174 -25.23 -12.99 -7.58
C ASP A 174 -26.25 -12.85 -8.71
N VAL A 175 -25.96 -11.94 -9.64
CA VAL A 175 -26.76 -11.68 -10.83
C VAL A 175 -26.91 -12.87 -11.78
N GLN A 176 -26.00 -13.85 -11.74
CA GLN A 176 -26.05 -15.08 -12.53
C GLN A 176 -26.82 -16.22 -11.85
N ASN A 177 -27.01 -16.13 -10.53
CA ASN A 177 -27.59 -17.18 -9.69
C ASN A 177 -28.70 -16.66 -8.77
N CYS A 178 -29.43 -15.62 -9.20
CA CYS A 178 -30.29 -14.83 -8.33
C CYS A 178 -31.53 -15.59 -7.82
N GLY A 179 -31.52 -15.94 -6.54
CA GLY A 179 -32.54 -16.72 -5.83
C GLY A 179 -32.55 -18.22 -6.16
N LYS A 180 -31.82 -18.66 -7.20
CA LYS A 180 -31.55 -20.07 -7.52
C LYS A 180 -30.39 -20.16 -8.53
N CYS A 181 -29.65 -21.26 -8.47
CA CYS A 181 -28.55 -21.51 -9.42
C CYS A 181 -29.01 -21.39 -10.88
N GLY A 182 -28.21 -20.70 -11.70
CA GLY A 182 -28.45 -20.48 -13.12
C GLY A 182 -29.59 -19.51 -13.45
N LYS A 183 -30.23 -18.88 -12.45
CA LYS A 183 -31.18 -17.79 -12.70
C LYS A 183 -30.44 -16.49 -12.92
N LEU A 184 -30.03 -16.30 -14.16
CA LEU A 184 -29.48 -15.03 -14.63
C LEU A 184 -30.55 -13.93 -14.60
N CYS A 185 -30.22 -12.79 -14.01
CA CYS A 185 -30.94 -11.55 -14.23
C CYS A 185 -30.61 -11.01 -15.62
N SER A 186 -31.20 -11.59 -16.67
CA SER A 186 -30.93 -11.20 -18.06
C SER A 186 -31.30 -9.74 -18.29
N ALA A 187 -30.39 -8.97 -18.89
CA ALA A 187 -30.69 -7.62 -19.35
C ALA A 187 -31.87 -7.67 -20.33
N SER A 188 -32.88 -6.85 -20.07
CA SER A 188 -33.87 -6.48 -21.10
C SER A 188 -33.35 -5.25 -21.84
N ALA A 189 -33.95 -4.89 -22.97
CA ALA A 189 -33.54 -3.75 -23.81
C ALA A 189 -33.53 -2.36 -23.11
N THR A 190 -33.89 -2.29 -21.82
CA THR A 190 -34.15 -1.05 -21.08
C THR A 190 -33.40 -0.90 -19.74
N GLY A 191 -32.35 -1.69 -19.43
CA GLY A 191 -31.50 -1.39 -18.25
C GLY A 191 -30.65 -2.55 -17.69
N ASN A 192 -29.71 -2.21 -16.80
CA ASN A 192 -28.93 -3.17 -16.02
C ASN A 192 -29.81 -3.78 -14.90
N ARG A 193 -29.62 -5.07 -14.60
CA ARG A 193 -30.35 -5.75 -13.52
C ARG A 193 -29.42 -6.16 -12.40
N LEU A 194 -29.86 -5.90 -11.17
CA LEU A 194 -29.22 -6.35 -9.93
C LEU A 194 -29.98 -7.55 -9.36
N CYS A 195 -29.28 -8.40 -8.62
CA CYS A 195 -29.90 -9.31 -7.68
C CYS A 195 -29.95 -8.67 -6.30
N VAL A 196 -31.15 -8.58 -5.72
CA VAL A 196 -31.34 -8.05 -4.36
C VAL A 196 -32.27 -8.99 -3.61
N ALA A 197 -31.76 -9.59 -2.54
CA ALA A 197 -32.48 -10.56 -1.71
C ALA A 197 -33.09 -11.72 -2.53
N GLY A 198 -32.37 -12.17 -3.56
CA GLY A 198 -32.77 -13.30 -4.42
C GLY A 198 -33.76 -12.94 -5.52
N PHE A 199 -34.09 -11.65 -5.65
CA PHE A 199 -34.99 -11.14 -6.67
C PHE A 199 -34.25 -10.24 -7.66
N CYS A 200 -34.40 -10.56 -8.94
CA CYS A 200 -33.90 -9.69 -10.00
C CYS A 200 -34.72 -8.39 -10.05
N ARG A 201 -34.05 -7.24 -9.91
CA ARG A 201 -34.60 -5.88 -9.99
C ARG A 201 -34.06 -5.14 -11.21
N VAL A 202 -34.76 -4.09 -11.64
CA VAL A 202 -34.33 -3.13 -12.68
C VAL A 202 -34.25 -1.75 -12.03
N TYR A 203 -33.29 -0.92 -12.47
CA TYR A 203 -33.15 0.49 -12.11
C TYR A 203 -32.77 1.29 -13.36
#